data_AF-A0A1F6Z3E7-F1
#
_entry.id   AF-A0A1F6Z3E7-F1
#
_cell.length_a   1.000
_cell.length_b   1.000
_cell.length_c   1.000
_cell.angle_alpha   90.00
_cell.angle_beta   90.00
_cell.angle_gamma   90.00
#
_symmetry.space_group_name_H-M   'P 1'
#
loop_
_entity.id
_entity.type
_entity.pdbx_description
1 polymer ?
#
loop_
_entity_poly.entity_id
_entity_poly.type
_entity_poly.pdbx_seq_one_letter_code
_entity_poly.pdbx_strand_id
1 'polypeptide(L)' 'MPTITISIDEDVKKVLDKRAKKNLLSLKEQAEDIIRRSTVNYKSGSSSSAKIDDRLVEVFSRHKKKRKK' A
#
# COMPACT_ATOMS: atom_id res chain seq x y z
N MET A 1 -9.00 -19.93 11.70
CA MET A 1 -8.20 -18.99 10.88
C MET A 1 -6.80 -19.53 10.77
N PRO A 2 -6.16 -19.48 9.59
CA PRO A 2 -4.77 -19.89 9.45
C PRO A 2 -3.87 -19.01 10.33
N THR A 3 -2.98 -19.64 11.09
CA THR A 3 -1.98 -18.96 11.92
C THR A 3 -0.69 -18.80 11.14
N ILE A 4 -0.24 -17.56 10.96
CA ILE A 4 1.01 -17.23 10.28
C ILE A 4 2.00 -16.73 11.32
N THR A 5 3.15 -17.38 11.40
CA THR A 5 4.26 -16.96 12.26
C THR A 5 5.30 -16.28 11.37
N ILE A 6 5.69 -15.05 11.73
CA ILE A 6 6.69 -14.27 10.99
C ILE A 6 7.79 -13.88 11.96
N SER A 7 9.03 -14.22 11.61
CA SER A 7 10.21 -13.77 12.34
C SER A 7 10.69 -12.46 11.73
N ILE A 8 10.89 -11.44 12.57
CA ILE A 8 11.37 -10.11 12.18
C ILE A 8 12.39 -9.60 13.19
N ASP A 9 13.32 -8.78 12.71
CA ASP A 9 14.31 -8.12 13.55
C ASP A 9 13.68 -7.09 14.49
N GLU A 10 14.31 -6.86 15.63
CA GLU A 10 13.79 -5.96 16.67
C GLU A 10 13.65 -4.52 16.18
N ASP A 11 14.55 -4.07 15.29
CA ASP A 11 14.48 -2.72 14.73
C ASP A 11 13.29 -2.55 13.78
N VAL A 12 12.96 -3.57 13.00
CA VAL A 12 11.76 -3.58 12.15
C VAL A 12 10.50 -3.59 13.01
N LYS A 13 10.50 -4.35 14.11
CA LYS A 13 9.39 -4.37 15.08
C LYS A 13 9.14 -3.00 15.71
N LYS A 14 10.19 -2.25 16.08
CA LYS A 14 10.04 -0.87 16.59
C LYS A 14 9.39 0.06 15.57
N VAL A 15 9.75 -0.07 14.28
CA VAL A 15 9.16 0.73 13.20
C VAL A 15 7.69 0.37 12.99
N LEU A 16 7.36 -0.92 13.03
CA LEU A 16 5.98 -1.40 12.93
C LEU A 16 5.12 -0.91 14.10
N ASP A 17 5.65 -0.91 15.32
CA ASP A 17 4.92 -0.44 16.51
C ASP A 17 4.61 1.06 16.44
N LYS A 18 5.58 1.89 16.01
CA LYS A 18 5.34 3.33 15.76
C LYS A 18 4.23 3.55 14.74
N ARG A 19 4.22 2.75 13.66
CA ARG A 19 3.19 2.83 12.61
C ARG A 19 1.82 2.38 13.11
N ALA A 20 1.77 1.30 13.89
CA ALA A 20 0.55 0.78 14.49
C ALA A 20 -0.11 1.84 15.39
N LYS A 21 0.67 2.48 16.27
CA LYS A 21 0.20 3.59 17.12
C LYS A 21 -0.35 4.76 16.31
N LYS A 22 0.33 5.16 15.24
CA LYS A 22 -0.15 6.25 14.35
C LYS A 22 -1.49 5.92 13.71
N ASN A 23 -1.72 4.66 13.37
CA ASN A 23 -2.96 4.22 12.71
C ASN A 23 -4.03 3.74 13.71
N LEU A 24 -3.76 3.85 15.03
CA LEU A 24 -4.64 3.37 16.10
C LEU A 24 -4.98 1.88 15.97
N LEU A 25 -4.00 1.09 15.53
CA LEU A 25 -4.11 -0.36 15.37
C LEU A 25 -3.20 -1.08 16.37
N SER A 26 -3.54 -2.32 16.69
CA SER A 26 -2.59 -3.25 17.29
C SER A 26 -1.51 -3.66 16.28
N LEU A 27 -0.37 -4.15 16.77
CA LEU A 27 0.74 -4.59 15.92
C LEU A 27 0.32 -5.73 14.97
N LYS A 28 -0.57 -6.62 15.45
CA LYS A 28 -1.12 -7.72 14.65
C LYS A 28 -2.02 -7.20 13.53
N GLU A 29 -2.97 -6.32 13.83
CA GLU A 29 -3.86 -5.72 12.82
C GLU A 29 -3.07 -4.91 11.79
N GLN A 30 -2.05 -4.18 12.24
CA GLN A 30 -1.16 -3.43 11.35
C GLN A 30 -0.40 -4.36 10.39
N ALA A 31 0.04 -5.53 10.85
CA ALA A 31 0.70 -6.52 10.01
C ALA A 31 -0.28 -7.16 9.01
N GLU A 32 -1.48 -7.53 9.45
CA GLU A 32 -2.54 -8.06 8.58
C GLU A 32 -2.91 -7.06 7.47
N ASP A 33 -3.05 -5.79 7.83
CA ASP A 33 -3.40 -4.74 6.89
C ASP A 33 -2.28 -4.45 5.87
N ILE A 34 -1.01 -4.55 6.29
CA ILE A 34 0.13 -4.47 5.35
C ILE A 34 0.08 -5.62 4.34
N ILE A 35 -0.11 -6.86 4.81
CA ILE A 35 -0.17 -8.05 3.94
C ILE A 35 -1.37 -7.95 2.99
N ARG A 36 -2.53 -7.50 3.49
CA ARG A 36 -3.72 -7.28 2.67
C ARG A 36 -3.48 -6.22 1.60
N ARG A 37 -2.93 -5.05 1.96
CA ARG A 37 -2.62 -3.99 0.99
C ARG A 37 -1.60 -4.46 -0.04
N SER A 38 -0.58 -5.19 0.37
CA SER A 38 0.44 -5.74 -0.54
C SER A 38 -0.17 -6.72 -1.55
N THR A 39 -1.04 -7.62 -1.11
CA THR A 39 -1.67 -8.64 -1.97
C THR A 39 -2.72 -8.06 -2.91
N VAL A 40 -3.52 -7.09 -2.45
CA VAL A 40 -4.49 -6.38 -3.30
C VAL A 40 -3.77 -5.58 -4.38
N ASN A 41 -2.72 -4.83 -4.00
CA ASN A 41 -1.97 -4.00 -4.94
C ASN A 41 -1.11 -4.83 -5.91
N TYR A 42 -0.73 -6.06 -5.54
CA TYR A 42 0.07 -6.95 -6.39
C TYR A 42 -0.64 -7.31 -7.71
N LYS A 43 -1.97 -7.51 -7.69
CA LYS A 43 -2.74 -7.83 -8.90
C LYS A 43 -3.02 -6.60 -9.78
N SER A 44 -3.02 -5.40 -9.22
CA SER A 44 -3.24 -4.16 -9.97
C SER A 44 -1.93 -3.66 -10.59
N GLY A 45 -1.28 -4.48 -11.42
CA GLY A 45 -0.01 -4.23 -12.10
C GLY A 45 0.02 -3.05 -13.08
N SER A 46 -0.67 -1.95 -12.78
CA SER A 46 -0.40 -0.65 -13.36
C SER A 46 0.62 0.06 -12.48
N SER A 47 1.91 -0.16 -12.75
CA SER A 47 2.93 0.82 -12.40
C SER A 47 2.58 2.12 -13.11
N SER A 48 1.76 2.96 -12.48
CA SER A 48 1.65 4.36 -12.86
C SER A 48 2.93 5.03 -12.40
N SER A 49 4.00 4.86 -13.18
CA SER A 49 5.10 5.81 -13.21
C SER A 49 4.63 7.05 -14.00
N ALA A 50 3.52 7.66 -13.59
CA ALA A 50 3.24 9.02 -14.02
C ALA A 50 4.35 9.89 -13.42
N LYS A 51 5.13 10.55 -14.27
CA LYS A 51 6.08 11.56 -13.81
C LYS A 51 5.28 12.58 -13.00
N ILE A 52 5.88 13.15 -11.96
CA ILE A 52 5.17 14.06 -11.04
C ILE A 52 4.49 15.21 -11.80
N ASP A 53 5.09 15.65 -12.91
CA ASP A 53 4.53 16.67 -13.82
C ASP A 53 3.26 16.19 -14.56
N ASP A 54 3.22 14.93 -14.99
CA ASP A 54 2.05 14.35 -15.66
C ASP A 54 0.85 14.25 -14.72
N ARG A 55 1.06 14.30 -13.40
CA ARG A 55 -0.01 14.19 -12.41
C ARG A 55 -0.86 15.45 -12.32
N LEU A 56 -0.24 16.63 -12.47
CA LEU A 56 -0.99 17.89 -12.58
C LEU A 56 -1.71 17.95 -13.92
N VAL A 57 -1.06 17.51 -15.00
CA VAL A 57 -1.71 17.36 -16.30
C VAL A 57 -2.87 16.37 -16.21
N GLU A 58 -2.77 15.25 -15.48
CA GLU A 58 -3.86 14.28 -15.33
C GLU A 58 -5.03 14.80 -14.49
N VAL A 59 -4.78 15.63 -13.47
CA VAL A 59 -5.82 16.25 -12.64
C VAL A 59 -6.57 17.36 -13.38
N PHE A 60 -5.86 18.17 -14.18
CA PHE A 60 -6.44 19.34 -14.84
C PHE A 60 -6.78 19.13 -16.31
N SER A 61 -6.07 18.25 -17.02
CA SER A 61 -6.50 17.80 -18.33
C SER A 61 -7.66 16.84 -18.13
N ARG A 62 -8.85 17.26 -18.55
CA ARG A 62 -10.05 16.40 -18.62
C ARG A 62 -9.90 15.33 -19.71
N HIS A 63 -8.71 14.75 -19.87
CA HIS A 63 -8.42 13.79 -20.91
C HIS A 63 -9.01 12.44 -20.50
N LYS A 64 -10.25 12.20 -20.94
CA LYS A 64 -10.91 10.90 -20.76
C LYS A 64 -10.08 9.83 -21.44
N LYS A 65 -9.36 9.03 -20.66
CA LYS A 65 -8.66 7.82 -21.10
C LYS A 65 -9.70 6.95 -21.82
N LYS A 66 -9.66 6.91 -23.16
CA LYS A 66 -10.57 6.05 -23.93
C LYS A 66 -10.29 4.61 -23.49
N ARG A 67 -11.27 3.91 -22.89
CA ARG A 67 -11.20 2.46 -22.70
C ARG A 67 -11.00 1.86 -24.08
N LYS A 68 -9.83 1.29 -24.36
CA LYS A 68 -9.66 0.43 -25.52
C LYS A 68 -10.54 -0.80 -25.29
N LYS A 69 -11.35 -1.12 -26.30
CA LYS A 69 -12.21 -2.31 -26.37
C LYS A 69 -11.38 -3.57 -26.26
#